data_AF-A0AAV9M320-F1
#
_entry.id   AF-A0AAV9M320-F1
#
_cell.length_a   1.000
_cell.length_b   1.000
_cell.length_c   1.000
_cell.angle_alpha   90.00
_cell.angle_beta   90.00
_cell.angle_gamma   90.00
#
_symmetry.space_group_name_H-M   'P 1'
#
loop_
_entity.id
_entity.type
_entity.pdbx_description
1 polymer ?
#
loop_
_entity_poly.entity_id
_entity_poly.type
_entity_poly.pdbx_seq_one_letter_code
_entity_poly.pdbx_strand_id
1 'polypeptide(L)'
;MASNKNLPVFCIVLSIVAAATIASANSNYENDYYGYGNDAPKTYKKDVHTKGLVPEANIIAVQGMIYCKSGSKHIPLKGAVARITCLGTEKHGHETAPFSFSSYQSDAKGYYYAVFSLNELKEYDQSCTITQCKAFLESSSLEECDVPTDENNGKTGAILTSYRLLNEYAEKKTVLYSVAPFVYTSEDDGDADYTKSNYYKREGGY
;
A
#
# COMPACT_ATOMS: atom_id res chain seq x y z
N MET A 1 -57.25 -20.86 21.00
CA MET A 1 -57.36 -19.82 19.95
C MET A 1 -56.87 -18.51 20.53
N ALA A 2 -55.91 -17.88 19.84
CA ALA A 2 -55.47 -16.48 19.88
C ALA A 2 -55.34 -15.73 21.23
N SER A 3 -54.10 -15.32 21.55
CA SER A 3 -53.74 -13.95 22.01
C SER A 3 -52.21 -13.89 22.15
N ASN A 4 -51.41 -13.30 21.26
CA ASN A 4 -51.26 -11.89 20.85
C ASN A 4 -50.57 -10.99 21.91
N LYS A 5 -49.30 -10.68 21.60
CA LYS A 5 -48.55 -9.44 21.84
C LYS A 5 -48.27 -8.97 23.27
N ASN A 6 -47.00 -9.11 23.62
CA ASN A 6 -46.28 -8.31 24.61
C ASN A 6 -46.51 -6.79 24.40
N LEU A 7 -46.79 -6.08 25.49
CA LEU A 7 -46.73 -4.62 25.60
C LEU A 7 -46.05 -4.28 26.95
N PRO A 8 -45.19 -3.26 27.03
CA PRO A 8 -44.11 -3.21 28.00
C PRO A 8 -44.55 -2.60 29.34
N VAL A 9 -43.95 -3.13 30.40
CA VAL A 9 -44.08 -2.61 31.77
C VAL A 9 -43.47 -1.22 31.84
N PHE A 10 -44.27 -0.31 32.39
CA PHE A 10 -43.93 1.05 32.77
C PHE A 10 -42.61 1.13 33.55
N CYS A 11 -41.65 1.92 33.06
CA CYS A 11 -40.56 2.47 33.87
C CYS A 11 -40.59 4.00 33.75
N ILE A 12 -41.34 4.63 34.65
CA ILE A 12 -41.35 6.07 34.86
C ILE A 12 -40.32 6.40 35.95
N VAL A 13 -39.23 7.04 35.51
CA VAL A 13 -38.30 7.99 36.15
C VAL A 13 -37.89 7.84 37.62
N LEU A 14 -36.57 7.75 37.83
CA LEU A 14 -35.86 8.61 38.78
C LEU A 14 -34.60 9.17 38.10
N SER A 15 -34.64 10.47 37.80
CA SER A 15 -33.51 11.25 37.34
C SER A 15 -32.51 11.45 38.48
N ILE A 16 -31.32 10.86 38.38
CA ILE A 16 -30.19 11.23 39.23
C ILE A 16 -29.27 12.11 38.38
N VAL A 17 -29.26 13.39 38.71
CA VAL A 17 -28.33 14.39 38.17
C VAL A 17 -26.95 14.08 38.74
N ALA A 18 -26.04 13.55 37.92
CA ALA A 18 -24.62 13.51 38.27
C ALA A 18 -24.01 14.85 37.85
N ALA A 19 -23.84 15.74 38.84
CA ALA A 19 -23.11 16.99 38.69
C ALA A 19 -21.64 16.69 38.31
N ALA A 20 -21.17 17.37 37.26
CA ALA A 20 -19.76 17.41 36.93
C ALA A 20 -18.97 18.01 38.09
N THR A 21 -18.01 17.25 38.62
CA THR A 21 -16.92 17.82 39.41
C THR A 21 -15.69 17.87 38.51
N ILE A 22 -15.35 19.09 38.08
CA ILE A 22 -14.06 19.39 37.47
C ILE A 22 -13.09 19.52 38.64
N ALA A 23 -12.21 18.54 38.82
CA ALA A 23 -11.03 18.72 39.66
C ALA A 23 -10.04 19.60 38.88
N SER A 24 -10.00 20.90 39.20
CA SER A 24 -8.95 21.81 38.75
C SER A 24 -7.73 21.64 39.65
N ALA A 25 -6.67 21.02 39.13
CA ALA A 25 -5.35 21.12 39.72
C ALA A 25 -4.69 22.41 39.19
N ASN A 26 -4.53 23.39 40.07
CA ASN A 26 -3.75 24.59 39.81
C ASN A 26 -2.28 24.19 39.59
N SER A 27 -1.72 24.54 38.43
CA SER A 27 -0.27 24.68 38.30
C SER A 27 0.03 26.16 38.11
N ASN A 28 0.86 26.66 39.01
CA ASN A 28 1.24 28.05 39.14
C ASN A 28 2.01 28.51 37.91
N TYR A 29 1.72 29.73 37.50
CA TYR A 29 2.46 30.50 36.51
C TYR A 29 3.78 30.93 37.15
N GLU A 30 4.91 30.34 36.73
CA GLU A 30 6.24 30.89 36.96
C GLU A 30 7.00 30.90 35.63
N ASN A 31 7.58 32.05 35.36
CA ASN A 31 7.98 32.54 34.06
C ASN A 31 9.50 32.73 34.09
N ASP A 32 10.26 31.75 33.58
CA ASP A 32 11.72 31.84 33.48
C ASP A 32 12.21 31.87 32.01
N TYR A 33 12.38 33.11 31.58
CA TYR A 33 13.42 33.71 30.73
C TYR A 33 14.57 32.80 30.17
N TYR A 34 14.63 32.71 28.82
CA TYR A 34 15.73 32.39 27.87
C TYR A 34 16.75 31.25 28.11
N GLY A 35 16.74 30.26 27.22
CA GLY A 35 17.87 29.37 26.94
C GLY A 35 17.84 28.82 25.51
N TYR A 36 18.76 29.25 24.66
CA TYR A 36 18.94 28.81 23.26
C TYR A 36 19.45 27.36 23.25
N GLY A 37 18.56 26.39 22.98
CA GLY A 37 18.89 24.96 22.88
C GLY A 37 18.57 24.42 21.48
N ASN A 38 19.61 24.11 20.71
CA ASN A 38 19.50 23.50 19.39
C ASN A 38 19.11 22.02 19.51
N ASP A 39 17.83 21.69 19.57
CA ASP A 39 17.36 20.31 19.37
C ASP A 39 16.53 20.22 18.10
N ALA A 40 17.22 19.93 17.00
CA ALA A 40 16.61 19.56 15.74
C ALA A 40 15.66 18.35 15.93
N PRO A 41 14.51 18.30 15.25
CA PRO A 41 13.65 17.12 15.27
C PRO A 41 14.44 15.92 14.78
N LYS A 42 14.52 14.87 15.61
CA LYS A 42 15.23 13.62 15.28
C LYS A 42 14.71 13.07 13.95
N THR A 43 15.62 12.98 13.00
CA THR A 43 15.42 12.60 11.61
C THR A 43 14.78 11.21 11.49
N TYR A 44 13.79 11.12 10.60
CA TYR A 44 13.09 9.90 10.22
C TYR A 44 14.07 8.80 9.80
N LYS A 45 13.75 7.56 10.20
CA LYS A 45 14.59 6.37 10.03
C LYS A 45 15.01 6.17 8.57
N LYS A 46 16.32 5.90 8.43
CA LYS A 46 17.08 5.59 7.23
C LYS A 46 16.36 4.55 6.36
N ASP A 47 16.10 4.86 5.09
CA ASP A 47 15.66 3.89 4.10
C ASP A 47 16.71 2.76 4.01
N VAL A 48 16.36 1.58 4.53
CA VAL A 48 17.26 0.42 4.47
C VAL A 48 17.07 -0.23 3.11
N HIS A 49 17.99 0.03 2.19
CA HIS A 49 18.07 -0.68 0.92
C HIS A 49 18.65 -2.08 1.16
N THR A 50 17.82 -3.06 1.51
CA THR A 50 18.23 -4.47 1.51
C THR A 50 17.99 -5.07 0.14
N LYS A 51 19.03 -5.66 -0.44
CA LYS A 51 18.88 -6.60 -1.56
C LYS A 51 18.17 -7.84 -1.04
N GLY A 52 16.88 -8.00 -1.38
CA GLY A 52 16.21 -9.30 -1.43
C GLY A 52 15.98 -10.03 -0.12
N LEU A 53 15.94 -9.35 1.03
CA LEU A 53 15.52 -9.97 2.28
C LEU A 53 14.29 -9.23 2.79
N VAL A 54 13.12 -9.88 2.67
CA VAL A 54 11.91 -9.44 3.37
C VAL A 54 12.23 -9.54 4.87
N PRO A 55 12.13 -8.45 5.65
CA PRO A 55 12.35 -8.51 7.10
C PRO A 55 11.44 -9.57 7.73
N GLU A 56 11.83 -10.13 8.88
CA GLU A 56 10.95 -10.97 9.72
C GLU A 56 9.69 -10.18 10.08
N ALA A 57 8.66 -10.31 9.25
CA ALA A 57 7.45 -9.53 9.28
C ALA A 57 6.27 -10.47 9.18
N ASN A 58 5.26 -10.24 10.02
CA ASN A 58 4.05 -11.05 9.99
C ASN A 58 3.06 -10.55 8.92
N ILE A 59 3.26 -9.31 8.46
CA ILE A 59 2.40 -8.63 7.50
C ILE A 59 3.27 -7.94 6.45
N ILE A 60 3.02 -8.28 5.19
CA ILE A 60 3.52 -7.56 4.03
C ILE A 60 2.44 -6.58 3.60
N ALA A 61 2.77 -5.30 3.56
CA ALA A 61 1.92 -4.26 3.00
C ALA A 61 2.66 -3.62 1.81
N VAL A 62 1.92 -3.31 0.75
CA VAL A 62 2.45 -2.67 -0.45
C VAL A 62 1.55 -1.51 -0.82
N GLN A 63 2.14 -0.34 -1.06
CA GLN A 63 1.43 0.84 -1.53
C GLN A 63 2.07 1.40 -2.80
N GLY A 64 1.25 2.07 -3.60
CA GLY A 64 1.71 2.79 -4.78
C GLY A 64 0.60 3.61 -5.41
N MET A 65 0.90 4.17 -6.58
CA MET A 65 -0.03 4.96 -7.37
C MET A 65 -0.20 4.32 -8.75
N ILE A 66 -1.41 4.37 -9.31
CA ILE A 66 -1.70 3.97 -10.69
C ILE A 66 -2.26 5.17 -11.44
N TYR A 67 -1.70 5.44 -12.61
CA TYR A 67 -2.10 6.52 -13.49
C TYR A 67 -2.56 5.98 -14.84
N CYS A 68 -3.47 6.72 -15.47
CA CYS A 68 -3.74 6.65 -16.89
C CYS A 68 -2.92 7.73 -17.60
N LYS A 69 -2.16 7.35 -18.62
CA LYS A 69 -1.42 8.26 -19.49
C LYS A 69 -2.27 8.56 -20.72
N SER A 70 -2.49 9.85 -20.93
CA SER A 70 -3.14 10.40 -22.13
C SER A 70 -2.24 11.51 -22.67
N GLY A 71 -1.51 11.20 -23.74
CA GLY A 71 -0.43 12.06 -24.25
C GLY A 71 0.65 12.31 -23.19
N SER A 72 0.89 13.59 -22.83
CA SER A 72 1.89 13.97 -21.82
C SER A 72 1.37 14.03 -20.39
N LYS A 73 0.09 13.72 -20.14
CA LYS A 73 -0.56 13.87 -18.84
C LYS A 73 -0.69 12.52 -18.14
N HIS A 74 -0.40 12.50 -16.84
CA HIS A 74 -0.69 11.38 -15.95
C HIS A 74 -1.91 11.72 -15.11
N ILE A 75 -3.00 11.00 -15.33
CA ILE A 75 -4.29 11.19 -14.68
C ILE A 75 -4.48 10.08 -13.66
N PRO A 76 -4.76 10.38 -12.37
CA PRO A 76 -5.06 9.36 -11.38
C PRO A 76 -6.12 8.35 -11.84
N LEU A 77 -5.82 7.07 -11.79
CA LEU A 77 -6.74 6.03 -12.23
C LEU A 77 -7.42 5.39 -11.03
N LYS A 78 -8.69 5.75 -10.78
CA LYS A 78 -9.53 5.18 -9.72
C LYS A 78 -10.08 3.82 -10.13
N GLY A 79 -10.06 2.84 -9.25
CA GLY A 79 -10.65 1.52 -9.49
C GLY A 79 -9.68 0.51 -10.11
N ALA A 80 -8.45 0.91 -10.42
CA ALA A 80 -7.42 0.01 -10.93
C ALA A 80 -6.86 -0.89 -9.81
N VAL A 81 -6.29 -2.02 -10.20
CA VAL A 81 -5.77 -3.04 -9.28
C VAL A 81 -4.32 -3.36 -9.64
N ALA A 82 -3.50 -3.53 -8.61
CA ALA A 82 -2.14 -4.05 -8.71
C ALA A 82 -2.07 -5.46 -8.10
N ARG A 83 -1.32 -6.36 -8.74
CA ARG A 83 -1.03 -7.69 -8.22
C ARG A 83 0.35 -7.72 -7.58
N ILE A 84 0.46 -8.33 -6.42
CA ILE A 84 1.72 -8.61 -5.75
C ILE A 84 1.97 -10.11 -5.89
N THR A 85 3.17 -10.47 -6.32
CA THR A 85 3.60 -11.87 -6.40
C THR A 85 4.92 -12.03 -5.68
N CYS A 86 4.98 -13.01 -4.80
CA CYS A 86 6.17 -13.34 -4.02
C CYS A 86 6.64 -14.75 -4.34
N LEU A 87 7.95 -14.88 -4.58
CA LEU A 87 8.65 -16.14 -4.72
C LEU A 87 9.04 -16.67 -3.33
N GLY A 88 8.84 -17.96 -3.15
CA GLY A 88 9.31 -18.70 -1.99
C GLY A 88 10.45 -19.64 -2.37
N THR A 89 11.30 -19.98 -1.42
CA THR A 89 12.18 -21.14 -1.50
C THR A 89 11.91 -22.03 -0.29
N GLU A 90 11.82 -23.34 -0.53
CA GLU A 90 11.76 -24.33 0.54
C GLU A 90 13.13 -24.48 1.21
N LYS A 91 13.16 -25.07 2.41
CA LYS A 91 14.39 -25.36 3.18
C LYS A 91 15.47 -26.15 2.41
N HIS A 92 15.11 -26.82 1.32
CA HIS A 92 16.03 -27.60 0.48
C HIS A 92 16.52 -26.85 -0.76
N GLY A 93 16.21 -25.55 -0.88
CA GLY A 93 16.70 -24.69 -1.97
C GLY A 93 15.91 -24.80 -3.27
N HIS A 94 14.81 -25.56 -3.30
CA HIS A 94 13.88 -25.59 -4.43
C HIS A 94 12.96 -24.37 -4.38
N GLU A 95 12.83 -23.68 -5.51
CA GLU A 95 11.87 -22.59 -5.68
C GLU A 95 10.45 -23.14 -5.49
N THR A 96 9.72 -22.55 -4.56
CA THR A 96 8.32 -22.86 -4.30
C THR A 96 7.46 -22.03 -5.25
N ALA A 97 6.25 -22.54 -5.54
CA ALA A 97 5.30 -21.82 -6.40
C ALA A 97 5.07 -20.38 -5.88
N PRO A 98 5.06 -19.37 -6.76
CA PRO A 98 4.78 -18.01 -6.36
C PRO A 98 3.38 -17.91 -5.77
N PHE A 99 3.24 -17.32 -4.59
CA PHE A 99 1.93 -16.89 -4.13
C PHE A 99 1.67 -15.46 -4.59
N SER A 100 0.41 -15.16 -4.90
CA SER A 100 0.01 -13.85 -5.40
C SER A 100 -1.25 -13.36 -4.69
N PHE A 101 -1.34 -12.05 -4.50
CA PHE A 101 -2.53 -11.40 -3.97
C PHE A 101 -2.72 -10.04 -4.64
N SER A 102 -3.98 -9.65 -4.81
CA SER A 102 -4.37 -8.38 -5.42
C SER A 102 -4.46 -7.27 -4.39
N SER A 103 -4.23 -6.03 -4.82
CA SER A 103 -4.52 -4.84 -4.04
C SER A 103 -6.03 -4.62 -3.92
N TYR A 104 -6.42 -3.75 -3.00
CA TYR A 104 -7.70 -3.07 -3.15
C TYR A 104 -7.71 -2.22 -4.41
N GLN A 105 -8.91 -1.96 -4.92
CA GLN A 105 -9.11 -0.97 -5.97
C GLN A 105 -8.54 0.39 -5.55
N SER A 106 -7.84 1.03 -6.47
CA SER A 106 -7.24 2.35 -6.25
C SER A 106 -8.31 3.41 -5.97
N ASP A 107 -7.97 4.38 -5.12
CA ASP A 107 -8.87 5.46 -4.76
C ASP A 107 -8.96 6.56 -5.85
N ALA A 108 -9.69 7.64 -5.57
CA ALA A 108 -9.83 8.76 -6.51
C ALA A 108 -8.51 9.48 -6.85
N LYS A 109 -7.46 9.28 -6.06
CA LYS A 109 -6.11 9.80 -6.30
C LYS A 109 -5.22 8.77 -7.00
N GLY A 110 -5.75 7.59 -7.33
CA GLY A 110 -5.00 6.49 -7.94
C GLY A 110 -4.16 5.71 -6.94
N TYR A 111 -4.31 5.97 -5.63
CA TYR A 111 -3.57 5.28 -4.60
C TYR A 111 -4.13 3.87 -4.39
N TYR A 112 -3.27 2.85 -4.42
CA TYR A 112 -3.62 1.49 -4.07
C TYR A 112 -2.88 1.02 -2.83
N TYR A 113 -3.49 0.08 -2.11
CA TYR A 113 -2.92 -0.58 -0.96
C TYR A 113 -3.22 -2.08 -1.05
N ALA A 114 -2.21 -2.90 -0.85
CA ALA A 114 -2.32 -4.35 -0.74
C ALA A 114 -1.75 -4.78 0.60
N VAL A 115 -2.41 -5.72 1.27
CA VAL A 115 -1.96 -6.24 2.56
C VAL A 115 -2.14 -7.73 2.59
N PHE A 116 -1.14 -8.43 3.10
CA PHE A 116 -1.14 -9.87 3.21
C PHE A 116 -0.46 -10.31 4.50
N SER A 117 -1.11 -11.21 5.24
CA SER A 117 -0.57 -11.78 6.47
C SER A 117 0.16 -13.08 6.14
N LEU A 118 1.44 -13.20 6.50
CA LEU A 118 2.20 -14.44 6.31
C LEU A 118 1.61 -15.62 7.08
N ASN A 119 0.78 -15.36 8.10
CA ASN A 119 0.04 -16.43 8.78
C ASN A 119 -0.96 -17.14 7.86
N GLU A 120 -1.43 -16.49 6.80
CA GLU A 120 -2.30 -17.11 5.79
C GLU A 120 -1.54 -18.14 4.95
N LEU A 121 -0.20 -18.06 4.92
CA LEU A 121 0.65 -19.09 4.33
C LEU A 121 0.89 -20.28 5.25
N LYS A 122 0.40 -20.30 6.51
CA LYS A 122 0.69 -21.41 7.45
C LYS A 122 0.07 -22.76 7.06
N GLU A 123 -0.84 -22.80 6.09
CA GLU A 123 -1.25 -24.04 5.42
C GLU A 123 -0.20 -24.54 4.42
N TYR A 124 0.63 -23.64 3.89
CA TYR A 124 1.84 -23.92 3.15
C TYR A 124 2.97 -24.15 4.16
N ASP A 125 3.68 -25.26 4.00
CA ASP A 125 4.68 -25.79 4.92
C ASP A 125 5.57 -24.69 5.56
N GLN A 126 5.82 -24.80 6.88
CA GLN A 126 6.62 -23.86 7.71
C GLN A 126 8.11 -23.78 7.30
N SER A 127 8.43 -24.30 6.12
CA SER A 127 9.72 -24.36 5.47
C SER A 127 9.90 -23.31 4.37
N CYS A 128 8.83 -22.63 3.94
CA CYS A 128 8.89 -21.64 2.87
C CYS A 128 9.40 -20.27 3.35
N THR A 129 10.52 -19.83 2.78
CA THR A 129 11.09 -18.48 3.01
C THR A 129 10.83 -17.61 1.79
N ILE A 130 10.27 -16.42 2.00
CA ILE A 130 10.06 -15.45 0.91
C ILE A 130 11.40 -14.83 0.52
N THR A 131 11.77 -14.96 -0.75
CA THR A 131 13.06 -14.47 -1.27
C THR A 131 12.90 -13.17 -2.05
N GLN A 132 11.78 -13.01 -2.76
CA GLN A 132 11.55 -11.82 -3.58
C GLN A 132 10.07 -11.60 -3.81
N CYS A 133 9.62 -10.35 -3.69
CA CYS A 133 8.29 -9.94 -4.12
C CYS A 133 8.38 -8.91 -5.24
N LYS A 134 7.43 -8.96 -6.16
CA LYS A 134 7.24 -8.00 -7.24
C LYS A 134 5.80 -7.49 -7.26
N ALA A 135 5.61 -6.23 -7.62
CA ALA A 135 4.30 -5.64 -7.89
C ALA A 135 4.11 -5.45 -9.41
N PHE A 136 2.88 -5.66 -9.87
CA PHE A 136 2.49 -5.61 -11.28
C PHE A 136 1.18 -4.84 -11.42
N LEU A 137 0.95 -4.25 -12.59
CA LEU A 137 -0.39 -3.90 -13.04
C LEU A 137 -1.22 -5.18 -13.22
N GLU A 138 -2.46 -5.16 -12.76
CA GLU A 138 -3.39 -6.30 -12.87
C GLU A 138 -4.59 -5.95 -13.72
N SER A 139 -5.35 -4.92 -13.35
CA SER A 139 -6.50 -4.47 -14.13
C SER A 139 -6.73 -2.97 -14.06
N SER A 140 -7.30 -2.44 -15.15
CA SER A 140 -7.84 -1.09 -15.22
C SER A 140 -9.35 -1.12 -15.04
N SER A 141 -9.90 0.00 -14.60
CA SER A 141 -11.34 0.27 -14.48
C SER A 141 -11.90 1.05 -15.67
N LEU A 142 -11.06 1.51 -16.60
CA LEU A 142 -11.43 2.31 -17.76
C LEU A 142 -11.00 1.57 -19.03
N GLU A 143 -11.95 1.30 -19.92
CA GLU A 143 -11.72 0.60 -21.19
C GLU A 143 -10.80 1.42 -22.11
N GLU A 144 -10.92 2.75 -22.10
CA GLU A 144 -10.05 3.63 -22.88
C GLU A 144 -8.61 3.75 -22.35
N CYS A 145 -8.32 3.13 -21.21
CA CYS A 145 -7.01 3.19 -20.56
C CYS A 145 -6.69 1.89 -19.83
N ASP A 146 -6.70 0.79 -20.55
CA ASP A 146 -6.51 -0.56 -20.04
C ASP A 146 -5.25 -1.25 -20.58
N VAL A 147 -4.46 -0.59 -21.42
CA VAL A 147 -3.19 -1.13 -21.94
C VAL A 147 -2.08 -0.90 -20.92
N PRO A 148 -1.57 -1.94 -20.25
CA PRO A 148 -0.52 -1.75 -19.26
C PRO A 148 0.78 -1.35 -19.96
N THR A 149 1.48 -0.36 -19.40
CA THR A 149 2.83 0.02 -19.81
C THR A 149 3.87 -0.57 -18.88
N ASP A 150 5.11 -0.68 -19.35
CA ASP A 150 6.22 -1.13 -18.51
C ASP A 150 6.97 0.02 -17.82
N GLU A 151 6.37 1.21 -17.76
CA GLU A 151 6.91 2.30 -16.94
C GLU A 151 6.99 1.85 -15.48
N ASN A 152 8.16 2.09 -14.87
CA ASN A 152 8.50 1.60 -13.53
C ASN A 152 8.35 0.07 -13.34
N ASN A 153 8.47 -0.71 -14.42
CA ASN A 153 8.29 -2.16 -14.45
C ASN A 153 6.86 -2.61 -14.11
N GLY A 154 5.85 -1.83 -14.52
CA GLY A 154 4.44 -2.15 -14.29
C GLY A 154 4.01 -3.49 -14.91
N LYS A 155 4.59 -3.91 -16.05
CA LYS A 155 4.29 -5.20 -16.70
C LYS A 155 5.25 -6.30 -16.30
N THR A 156 6.55 -6.01 -16.30
CA THR A 156 7.61 -7.00 -16.04
C THR A 156 7.80 -7.29 -14.55
N GLY A 157 7.27 -6.41 -13.69
CA GLY A 157 7.21 -6.56 -12.25
C GLY A 157 8.25 -5.75 -11.52
N ALA A 158 7.80 -4.77 -10.74
CA ALA A 158 8.66 -3.93 -9.91
C ALA A 158 9.08 -4.66 -8.63
N ILE A 159 10.39 -4.88 -8.47
CA ILE A 159 10.95 -5.53 -7.28
C ILE A 159 10.71 -4.66 -6.05
N LEU A 160 10.13 -5.24 -5.00
CA LEU A 160 9.91 -4.56 -3.73
C LEU A 160 11.23 -4.44 -2.96
N THR A 161 11.79 -3.24 -2.89
CA THR A 161 13.07 -2.97 -2.21
C THR A 161 13.02 -1.82 -1.20
N SER A 162 12.14 -0.83 -1.40
CA SER A 162 11.96 0.31 -0.50
C SER A 162 10.88 0.01 0.51
N TYR A 163 11.22 -0.03 1.80
CA TYR A 163 10.26 -0.34 2.86
C TYR A 163 10.42 0.51 4.11
N ARG A 164 9.33 0.62 4.86
CA ARG A 164 9.28 1.18 6.22
C ARG A 164 8.64 0.20 7.19
N LEU A 165 9.17 0.15 8.41
CA LEU A 165 8.56 -0.60 9.51
C LEU A 165 7.52 0.29 10.19
N LEU A 166 6.25 -0.13 10.21
CA LEU A 166 5.18 0.67 10.79
C LEU A 166 4.97 0.43 12.29
N ASN A 167 5.30 -0.77 12.79
CA ASN A 167 5.07 -1.17 14.18
C ASN A 167 6.23 -2.05 14.70
N GLU A 168 7.40 -1.45 14.90
CA GLU A 168 8.61 -2.17 15.33
C GLU A 168 8.49 -2.76 16.75
N TYR A 169 7.63 -2.17 17.59
CA TYR A 169 7.45 -2.54 19.00
C TYR A 169 6.17 -3.36 19.28
N ALA A 170 5.35 -3.64 18.26
CA ALA A 170 4.13 -4.44 18.43
C ALA A 170 4.39 -5.92 18.09
N GLU A 171 3.56 -6.82 18.62
CA GLU A 171 3.62 -8.26 18.35
C GLU A 171 3.49 -8.61 16.85
N LYS A 172 2.94 -7.70 16.04
CA LYS A 172 2.83 -7.83 14.58
C LYS A 172 3.70 -6.78 13.90
N LYS A 173 4.86 -7.22 13.43
CA LYS A 173 5.75 -6.43 12.57
C LYS A 173 5.14 -6.32 11.17
N THR A 174 4.76 -5.11 10.77
CA THR A 174 4.32 -4.78 9.41
C THR A 174 5.45 -4.09 8.66
N VAL A 175 5.78 -4.65 7.48
CA VAL A 175 6.68 -4.02 6.52
C VAL A 175 5.83 -3.41 5.42
N LEU A 176 5.89 -2.08 5.28
CA LEU A 176 5.22 -1.35 4.22
C LEU A 176 6.22 -1.04 3.10
N TYR A 177 6.06 -1.69 1.96
CA TYR A 177 6.78 -1.40 0.73
C TYR A 177 6.12 -0.26 -0.04
N SER A 178 6.93 0.63 -0.60
CA SER A 178 6.47 1.68 -1.51
C SER A 178 7.00 1.43 -2.91
N VAL A 179 6.10 1.42 -3.89
CA VAL A 179 6.42 1.17 -5.30
C VAL A 179 6.32 2.48 -6.07
N ALA A 180 7.21 2.66 -7.05
CA ALA A 180 7.08 3.77 -8.00
C ALA A 180 5.76 3.67 -8.78
N PRO A 181 5.18 4.78 -9.24
CA PRO A 181 3.86 4.74 -9.87
C PRO A 181 3.79 3.87 -11.12
N PHE A 182 2.70 3.13 -11.28
CA PHE A 182 2.42 2.38 -12.50
C PHE A 182 1.52 3.16 -13.45
N VAL A 183 1.57 2.79 -14.73
CA VAL A 183 0.93 3.54 -15.79
C VAL A 183 0.21 2.61 -16.77
N TYR A 184 -1.08 2.85 -16.95
CA TYR A 184 -1.87 2.39 -18.09
C TYR A 184 -1.90 3.46 -19.18
N THR A 185 -2.21 3.08 -20.40
CA THR A 185 -2.42 3.98 -21.54
C THR A 185 -3.50 3.43 -22.47
N SER A 186 -3.83 4.15 -23.54
CA SER A 186 -4.70 3.66 -24.60
C SER A 186 -3.92 2.85 -25.64
N GLU A 187 -4.58 2.01 -26.43
CA GLU A 187 -3.96 1.20 -27.49
C GLU A 187 -3.14 2.04 -28.48
N ASP A 188 -3.61 3.23 -28.83
CA ASP A 188 -2.96 4.13 -29.80
C ASP A 188 -1.63 4.73 -29.30
N ASP A 189 -1.47 4.90 -27.97
CA ASP A 189 -0.27 5.48 -27.38
C ASP A 189 0.86 4.43 -27.22
N GLY A 190 0.54 3.13 -27.30
CA GLY A 190 1.50 2.02 -27.24
C GLY A 190 2.30 1.79 -28.54
N ASP A 191 1.80 2.26 -29.68
CA ASP A 191 2.44 2.14 -31.01
C ASP A 191 3.17 3.42 -31.45
N ALA A 192 2.91 4.54 -30.78
CA ALA A 192 3.53 5.84 -31.08
C ALA A 192 5.06 5.86 -30.88
N ASP A 193 5.60 5.03 -29.97
CA ASP A 193 7.06 4.93 -29.77
C ASP A 193 7.74 4.13 -30.92
N TYR A 194 7.06 3.11 -31.45
CA TYR A 194 7.57 2.32 -32.57
C TYR A 194 7.59 3.11 -33.88
N THR A 195 6.55 3.92 -34.13
CA THR A 195 6.45 4.78 -35.32
C THR A 195 7.44 5.95 -35.28
N LYS A 196 7.70 6.54 -34.10
CA LYS A 196 8.66 7.66 -33.96
C LYS A 196 10.11 7.22 -34.17
N SER A 197 10.50 6.03 -33.69
CA SER A 197 11.85 5.48 -33.94
C SER A 197 12.14 5.25 -35.43
N ASN A 198 11.13 4.85 -36.21
CA ASN A 198 11.25 4.62 -37.64
C ASN A 198 11.25 5.91 -38.47
N TYR A 199 10.63 6.98 -37.97
CA TYR A 199 10.68 8.30 -38.62
C TYR A 199 12.09 8.92 -38.53
N TYR A 200 12.70 8.92 -37.34
CA TYR A 200 14.08 9.44 -37.17
C TYR A 200 15.14 8.59 -37.89
N LYS A 201 14.90 7.28 -38.04
CA LYS A 201 15.80 6.39 -38.79
C LYS A 201 15.76 6.62 -40.31
N ARG A 202 14.68 7.21 -40.84
CA ARG A 202 14.54 7.55 -42.26
C ARG A 202 15.16 8.90 -42.63
N GLU A 203 15.17 9.86 -41.70
CA GLU A 203 15.65 11.22 -41.94
C GLU A 203 17.17 11.39 -41.69
N GLY A 204 17.82 10.44 -41.02
CA GLY A 204 19.24 10.51 -40.63
C GLY A 204 20.25 9.83 -41.57
N GLY A 205 19.85 9.44 -42.79
CA GLY A 205 20.72 8.77 -43.76
C GLY A 205 21.22 9.70 -44.85
N TYR A 206 22.29 10.46 -44.58
CA TYR A 206 23.17 11.07 -45.59
C TYR A 206 24.59 10.60 -45.37
#